data_AF-A0A942JIC4-F1
#
_entry.id   AF-A0A942JIC4-F1
#
_cell.length_a   1.000
_cell.length_b   1.000
_cell.length_c   1.000
_cell.angle_alpha   90.00
_cell.angle_beta   90.00
_cell.angle_gamma   90.00
#
_symmetry.space_group_name_H-M   'P 1'
#
loop_
_entity.id
_entity.type
_entity.pdbx_description
1 polymer ?
#
loop_
_entity_poly.entity_id
_entity_poly.type
_entity_poly.pdbx_seq_one_letter_code
_entity_poly.pdbx_strand_id
1 'polypeptide(L)'
;MKKTGGYINKDSGLVFCGEDGATTHPDTISKWFPRFMEANYLPKIRFHDLRHTHVTLLLKAGVDIKTASERVGHASAVMTLDKYGHVLPDQQEAAAAKLDKLIRKS
;
A
#
# COMPACT_ATOMS: atom_id res chain seq x y z
N MET A 1 23.02 22.62 -14.44
CA MET A 1 22.93 22.95 -13.00
C MET A 1 21.65 22.31 -12.47
N LYS A 2 21.76 21.21 -11.70
CA LYS A 2 20.60 20.45 -11.18
C LYS A 2 19.93 21.28 -10.08
N LYS A 3 18.68 21.69 -10.25
CA LYS A 3 17.87 22.28 -9.17
C LYS A 3 17.11 21.16 -8.46
N THR A 4 17.72 20.63 -7.40
CA THR A 4 17.05 19.90 -6.33
C THR A 4 16.25 20.90 -5.50
N GLY A 5 14.97 21.09 -5.82
CA GLY A 5 14.06 21.96 -5.08
C GLY A 5 12.63 21.48 -5.26
N GLY A 6 11.92 21.22 -4.17
CA GLY A 6 10.66 20.48 -4.15
C GLY A 6 9.63 20.98 -5.15
N TYR A 7 9.11 20.05 -5.95
CA TYR A 7 8.06 20.26 -6.94
C TYR A 7 6.69 20.43 -6.28
N ILE A 8 6.55 21.43 -5.39
CA ILE A 8 5.24 21.89 -4.93
C ILE A 8 4.92 23.09 -5.79
N ASN A 9 3.97 22.94 -6.72
CA ASN A 9 3.41 24.10 -7.40
C ASN A 9 2.61 24.89 -6.34
N LYS A 10 3.13 26.05 -5.93
CA LYS A 10 2.48 26.89 -4.91
C LYS A 10 1.18 27.52 -5.40
N ASP A 11 0.98 27.62 -6.71
CA ASP A 11 -0.20 28.22 -7.32
C ASP A 11 -1.34 27.22 -7.45
N SER A 12 -1.04 25.94 -7.76
CA SER A 12 -2.04 24.87 -7.86
C SER A 12 -2.17 24.00 -6.59
N GLY A 13 -1.21 24.10 -5.66
CA GLY A 13 -1.16 23.28 -4.44
C GLY A 13 -0.82 21.81 -4.68
N LEU A 14 -0.42 21.43 -5.90
CA LEU A 14 -0.11 20.04 -6.25
C LEU A 14 1.24 19.61 -5.67
N VAL A 15 1.24 18.45 -5.01
CA VAL A 15 2.45 17.76 -4.53
C VAL A 15 3.11 16.94 -5.63
N PHE A 16 2.32 16.45 -6.59
CA PHE A 16 2.79 15.72 -7.77
C PHE A 16 2.43 16.52 -9.02
N CYS A 17 3.42 17.23 -9.56
CA CYS A 17 3.27 18.02 -10.77
C CYS A 17 4.44 17.79 -11.73
N GLY A 18 4.24 18.15 -13.00
CA GLY A 18 5.31 18.21 -13.99
C GLY A 18 6.36 19.25 -13.60
N GLU A 19 7.49 19.27 -14.32
CA GLU A 19 8.56 20.26 -14.10
C GLU A 19 8.08 21.71 -14.30
N ASP A 20 7.00 21.89 -15.05
CA ASP A 20 6.28 23.14 -15.31
C ASP A 20 5.16 23.45 -14.30
N GLY A 21 4.96 22.57 -13.31
CA GLY A 21 3.87 22.69 -12.35
C GLY A 21 2.51 22.23 -12.86
N ALA A 22 2.42 21.67 -14.07
CA ALA A 22 1.17 21.16 -14.63
C ALA A 22 0.75 19.83 -14.00
N THR A 23 -0.53 19.47 -14.15
CA THR A 23 -1.07 18.18 -13.72
C THR A 23 -0.42 17.04 -14.49
N THR A 24 0.12 16.05 -13.79
CA THR A 24 0.59 14.82 -14.44
C THR A 24 -0.58 13.89 -14.72
N HIS A 25 -0.61 13.28 -15.91
CA HIS A 25 -1.57 12.21 -16.21
C HIS A 25 -1.39 11.05 -15.21
N PRO A 26 -2.47 10.42 -14.70
CA PRO A 26 -2.36 9.32 -13.72
C PRO A 26 -1.46 8.16 -14.19
N ASP A 27 -1.52 7.84 -15.48
CA ASP A 27 -0.68 6.78 -16.08
C ASP A 27 0.82 7.09 -16.11
N THR A 28 1.24 8.33 -15.88
CA THR A 28 2.66 8.71 -15.93
C THR A 28 3.49 7.84 -15.00
N ILE A 29 3.01 7.60 -13.77
CA ILE A 29 3.70 6.76 -12.79
C ILE A 29 3.68 5.29 -13.23
N SER A 30 2.53 4.80 -13.71
CA SER A 30 2.37 3.42 -14.19
C SER A 30 3.27 3.11 -15.40
N LYS A 31 3.53 4.09 -16.28
CA LYS A 31 4.43 3.95 -17.43
C LYS A 31 5.91 4.10 -17.05
N TRP A 32 6.20 4.95 -16.07
CA TRP A 32 7.55 5.15 -15.55
C TRP A 32 8.04 3.92 -14.76
N PHE A 33 7.18 3.32 -13.95
CA PHE A 33 7.55 2.28 -12.99
C PHE A 33 8.23 1.04 -13.61
N PRO A 34 7.74 0.44 -14.71
CA PRO A 34 8.43 -0.68 -15.36
C PRO A 34 9.85 -0.32 -15.82
N ARG A 35 10.05 0.90 -16.35
CA ARG A 35 11.37 1.39 -16.79
C ARG A 35 12.31 1.57 -15.60
N PHE A 36 11.79 2.06 -14.48
CA PHE A 36 12.54 2.17 -13.24
C PHE A 36 12.98 0.80 -12.72
N MET A 37 12.09 -0.19 -12.73
CA MET A 37 12.42 -1.56 -12.28
C MET A 37 13.52 -2.19 -13.14
N GLU A 38 13.42 -2.04 -14.46
CA GLU A 38 14.43 -2.54 -15.40
C GLU A 38 15.79 -1.88 -15.21
N ALA A 39 15.82 -0.56 -15.05
CA ALA A 39 17.06 0.20 -14.83
C ALA A 39 17.76 -0.15 -13.51
N ASN A 40 17.04 -0.71 -12.54
CA ASN A 40 17.57 -1.10 -11.23
C ASN A 40 17.67 -2.62 -11.04
N TYR A 41 17.54 -3.41 -12.13
CA TYR A 41 17.63 -4.88 -12.09
C TYR A 41 16.65 -5.54 -11.10
N LEU A 42 15.48 -4.94 -10.91
CA LEU A 42 14.45 -5.45 -9.99
C LEU A 42 13.45 -6.38 -10.71
N PRO A 43 12.84 -7.34 -10.00
CA PRO A 43 11.80 -8.20 -10.56
C PRO A 43 10.62 -7.41 -11.13
N LYS A 44 10.08 -7.81 -12.28
CA LYS A 44 8.93 -7.13 -12.90
C LYS A 44 7.68 -7.33 -12.05
N ILE A 45 7.24 -6.27 -11.38
CA ILE A 45 5.94 -6.18 -10.69
C ILE A 45 5.18 -4.95 -11.21
N ARG A 46 3.85 -4.92 -11.02
CA ARG A 46 3.04 -3.76 -11.38
C ARG A 46 3.08 -2.73 -10.27
N PHE A 47 2.84 -1.46 -10.59
CA PHE A 47 2.82 -0.39 -9.59
C PHE A 47 1.75 -0.63 -8.50
N HIS A 48 0.57 -1.17 -8.88
CA HIS A 48 -0.48 -1.53 -7.93
C HIS A 48 -0.07 -2.63 -6.94
N ASP A 49 0.93 -3.46 -7.28
CA ASP A 49 1.38 -4.52 -6.39
C ASP A 49 2.09 -3.95 -5.14
N LEU A 50 2.64 -2.73 -5.21
CA LEU A 50 3.17 -2.02 -4.04
C LEU A 50 2.09 -1.75 -2.98
N ARG A 51 0.89 -1.39 -3.44
CA ARG A 51 -0.27 -1.16 -2.58
C ARG A 51 -0.73 -2.46 -1.92
N HIS A 52 -0.71 -3.57 -2.65
CA HIS A 52 -0.94 -4.89 -2.07
C HIS A 52 0.12 -5.23 -1.02
N THR A 53 1.40 -5.03 -1.31
CA THR A 53 2.47 -5.25 -0.32
C THR A 53 2.26 -4.43 0.95
N HIS A 54 1.85 -3.16 0.84
CA HIS A 54 1.55 -2.33 2.00
C HIS A 54 0.46 -2.94 2.89
N VAL A 55 -0.64 -3.42 2.29
CA VAL A 55 -1.73 -4.07 3.01
C VAL A 55 -1.24 -5.36 3.68
N THR A 56 -0.49 -6.20 2.97
CA THR A 56 0.12 -7.41 3.55
C THR A 56 0.95 -7.09 4.79
N LEU A 57 1.77 -6.04 4.72
CA LEU A 57 2.64 -5.62 5.83
C LEU A 57 1.83 -5.11 7.03
N LEU A 58 0.74 -4.37 6.78
CA LEU A 58 -0.17 -3.93 7.86
C LEU A 58 -0.82 -5.12 8.57
N LEU A 59 -1.34 -6.09 7.81
CA LEU A 59 -1.95 -7.30 8.38
C LEU A 59 -0.92 -8.12 9.17
N LYS A 60 0.29 -8.29 8.64
CA LYS A 60 1.40 -8.96 9.37
C LYS A 60 1.81 -8.22 10.64
N ALA A 61 1.69 -6.90 10.67
CA ALA A 61 1.92 -6.10 11.86
C ALA A 61 0.77 -6.16 12.88
N GLY A 62 -0.29 -6.93 12.60
CA GLY A 62 -1.44 -7.11 13.48
C GLY A 62 -2.50 -6.00 13.38
N VAL A 63 -2.44 -5.16 12.35
CA VAL A 63 -3.51 -4.20 12.04
C VAL A 63 -4.70 -4.99 11.51
N ASP A 64 -5.89 -4.71 12.03
CA ASP A 64 -7.09 -5.39 11.58
C ASP A 64 -7.45 -5.00 10.13
N ILE A 65 -8.15 -5.91 9.45
CA ILE A 65 -8.46 -5.77 8.03
C ILE A 65 -9.35 -4.58 7.72
N LYS A 66 -10.20 -4.14 8.65
CA LYS A 66 -11.06 -2.97 8.47
C LYS A 66 -10.22 -1.69 8.49
N THR A 67 -9.36 -1.53 9.49
CA THR A 67 -8.42 -0.40 9.59
C THR A 67 -7.45 -0.37 8.40
N ALA A 68 -6.90 -1.52 8.00
CA ALA A 68 -6.02 -1.60 6.84
C ALA A 68 -6.76 -1.18 5.55
N SER A 69 -8.03 -1.60 5.40
CA SER A 69 -8.90 -1.28 4.26
C SER A 69 -9.28 0.20 4.19
N GLU A 70 -9.64 0.81 5.31
CA GLU A 70 -9.94 2.24 5.41
C GLU A 70 -8.71 3.09 5.05
N ARG A 71 -7.53 2.68 5.51
CA ARG A 71 -6.26 3.37 5.25
C ARG A 71 -5.89 3.41 3.78
N VAL A 72 -6.14 2.33 3.05
CA VAL A 72 -5.87 2.31 1.61
C VAL A 72 -7.02 2.92 0.82
N GLY A 73 -8.28 2.68 1.21
CA GLY A 73 -9.50 3.16 0.56
C GLY A 73 -10.36 2.04 -0.04
N HIS A 74 -11.69 2.24 -0.05
CA HIS A 74 -12.72 1.20 -0.24
C HIS A 74 -12.57 0.29 -1.46
N ALA A 75 -12.11 0.79 -2.61
CA ALA A 75 -11.93 -0.03 -3.82
C ALA A 75 -10.91 -1.17 -3.63
N SER A 76 -9.99 -1.03 -2.68
CA SER A 76 -8.96 -2.04 -2.37
C SER A 76 -9.40 -3.02 -1.28
N ALA A 77 -10.40 -2.66 -0.45
CA ALA A 77 -10.89 -3.49 0.64
C ALA A 77 -11.50 -4.81 0.14
N VAL A 78 -12.27 -4.71 -0.95
CA VAL A 78 -12.91 -5.86 -1.61
C VAL A 78 -11.86 -6.86 -2.13
N MET A 79 -10.77 -6.36 -2.72
CA MET A 79 -9.62 -7.21 -3.10
C MET A 79 -8.84 -7.73 -1.88
N THR A 80 -8.85 -7.01 -0.76
CA THR A 80 -8.07 -7.34 0.44
C THR A 80 -8.67 -8.52 1.18
N LEU A 81 -10.00 -8.60 1.30
CA LEU A 81 -10.66 -9.72 1.99
C LEU A 81 -10.46 -11.04 1.21
N ASP A 82 -10.63 -11.00 -0.11
CA ASP A 82 -10.58 -12.18 -0.99
C ASP A 82 -9.16 -12.72 -1.15
N LYS A 83 -8.16 -11.84 -1.13
CA LYS A 83 -6.76 -12.19 -1.38
C LYS A 83 -5.92 -12.41 -0.12
N TYR A 84 -6.34 -11.94 1.06
CA TYR A 84 -5.55 -12.10 2.31
C TYR A 84 -6.19 -12.99 3.36
N GLY A 85 -7.39 -13.52 3.13
CA GLY A 85 -8.00 -14.51 4.04
C GLY A 85 -7.07 -15.68 4.39
N HIS A 86 -6.20 -16.09 3.46
CA HIS A 86 -5.25 -17.20 3.65
C HIS A 86 -3.90 -16.80 4.29
N VAL A 87 -3.63 -15.51 4.50
CA VAL A 87 -2.39 -15.00 5.16
C VAL A 87 -2.61 -14.80 6.67
N LEU A 88 -3.83 -15.02 7.14
CA LEU A 88 -4.23 -14.97 8.55
C LEU A 88 -4.14 -16.28 9.38
N PRO A 89 -3.50 -17.41 8.97
CA PRO A 89 -3.39 -18.59 9.83
C PRO A 89 -2.79 -18.27 11.21
N ASP A 90 -1.70 -17.48 11.22
CA ASP A 90 -1.02 -17.05 12.46
C ASP A 90 -1.93 -16.18 13.35
N GLN A 91 -2.88 -15.46 12.75
CA GLN A 91 -3.85 -14.63 13.48
C GLN A 91 -4.99 -15.46 14.07
N GLN A 92 -5.39 -16.57 13.43
CA GLN A 92 -6.38 -17.49 13.99
C GLN A 92 -5.82 -18.21 15.22
N GLU A 93 -4.57 -18.67 15.17
CA GLU A 93 -3.92 -19.30 16.32
C GLU A 93 -3.75 -18.31 17.48
N ALA A 94 -3.35 -17.07 17.19
CA ALA A 94 -3.29 -15.99 18.18
C ALA A 94 -4.67 -15.63 18.76
N ALA A 95 -5.73 -15.66 17.95
CA ALA A 95 -7.10 -15.42 18.40
C ALA A 95 -7.62 -16.57 19.29
N ALA A 96 -7.36 -17.82 18.92
CA ALA A 96 -7.68 -19.00 19.71
C ALA A 96 -6.95 -18.96 21.07
N ALA A 97 -5.66 -18.62 21.08
CA ALA A 97 -4.89 -18.48 22.32
C ALA A 97 -5.38 -17.34 23.21
N LYS A 98 -5.87 -16.23 22.64
CA LYS A 98 -6.52 -15.15 23.39
C LYS A 98 -7.86 -15.58 23.98
N LEU A 99 -8.65 -16.34 23.21
CA LEU A 99 -9.92 -16.88 23.66
C LEU A 99 -9.74 -17.87 24.81
N ASP A 100 -8.79 -18.80 24.69
CA ASP A 100 -8.43 -19.75 25.75
C ASP A 100 -8.03 -19.02 27.04
N LYS A 101 -7.20 -17.97 26.95
CA LYS A 101 -6.84 -17.12 28.10
C LYS A 101 -8.03 -16.40 28.74
N LEU A 102 -9.03 -16.00 27.96
CA LEU A 102 -10.24 -15.36 28.48
C LEU A 102 -11.15 -16.37 29.18
N ILE A 103 -11.33 -17.55 28.57
CA ILE A 103 -12.16 -18.63 29.13
C ILE A 103 -11.54 -19.20 30.41
N ARG A 104 -10.22 -19.42 30.44
CA ARG A 104 -9.51 -19.97 31.61
C ARG A 104 -9.35 -19.01 32.79
N LYS A 105 -9.72 -17.73 32.61
CA LYS A 105 -9.68 -16.70 33.66
C LYS A 105 -11.08 -16.38 34.22
N SER A 106 -12.11 -17.09 33.77
CA SER A 106 -13.45 -17.14 34.38
C SER A 106 -13.62 -18.41 35.21
#